data_AF-A0A399XJB0-F1
#
_entry.id   AF-A0A399XJB0-F1
#
_cell.length_a   1.000
_cell.length_b   1.000
_cell.length_c   1.000
_cell.angle_alpha   90.00
_cell.angle_beta   90.00
_cell.angle_gamma   90.00
#
_symmetry.space_group_name_H-M   'P 1'
#
loop_
_entity.id
_entity.type
_entity.pdbx_description
1 polymer ?
#
loop_
_entity_poly.entity_id
_entity_poly.type
_entity_poly.pdbx_seq_one_letter_code
_entity_poly.pdbx_strand_id
1 'polypeptide(L)'
;MVTEVSRGDATHQRGATSIAEPEGWYPDPVGGAAHRFWDGEAWTRRVEPAGAAEEPATHWKRHPFSFFSHRWCHILAAGVVIGVGGTIAYGRVHNLAVITVTAFLFTCATTASFGIFIAGRLRLGEVVDRSPIFVVAIVGGITGFAIAYGVEQLAGYVMTETYVTGPIEETAKLVVPLALFATGRYRDPRAGLAIALASAAGFGILEATSRPIFIDLGLSSGGPGEGLSGAGPWFLGVVRPLVELTHMMLTGFIAAVAWRAWHLRGGFHLTWPVIGTALAAMALHSGFDSLQDPPGIYLVLIVVMYFAFKESARQLTPPEALHEVPPGWRPRWLHQDAEQTPSTAVLARGTGTG
;
A
#
# COMPACT_ATOMS: atom_id res chain seq x y z
N MET A 1 12.72 -44.46 -44.15
CA MET A 1 13.20 -43.07 -43.97
C MET A 1 12.09 -42.33 -43.23
N VAL A 2 12.14 -42.36 -41.89
CA VAL A 2 11.16 -41.70 -41.02
C VAL A 2 11.99 -40.84 -40.07
N THR A 3 11.89 -39.53 -40.23
CA THR A 3 12.56 -38.54 -39.38
C THR A 3 11.73 -38.30 -38.12
N GLU A 4 12.25 -38.80 -37.01
CA GLU A 4 11.73 -38.60 -35.66
C GLU A 4 12.11 -37.20 -35.18
N VAL A 5 11.12 -36.29 -35.15
CA VAL A 5 11.28 -34.95 -34.60
C VAL A 5 11.14 -35.04 -33.09
N SER A 6 12.28 -35.10 -32.40
CA SER A 6 12.37 -34.99 -30.94
C SER A 6 11.84 -33.62 -30.51
N ARG A 7 10.63 -33.60 -29.92
CA ARG A 7 10.14 -32.47 -29.13
C ARG A 7 10.92 -32.44 -27.83
N GLY A 8 11.89 -31.52 -27.75
CA GLY A 8 12.51 -31.16 -26.48
C GLY A 8 11.50 -30.43 -25.61
N ASP A 9 10.95 -31.12 -24.61
CA ASP A 9 10.21 -30.53 -23.51
C ASP A 9 11.17 -29.71 -22.64
N ALA A 10 11.34 -28.44 -23.01
CA ALA A 10 11.91 -27.43 -22.13
C ALA A 10 10.84 -27.02 -21.10
N THR A 11 10.57 -27.91 -20.14
CA THR A 11 9.89 -27.53 -18.91
C THR A 11 10.80 -26.58 -18.14
N HIS A 12 10.57 -25.29 -18.31
CA HIS A 12 11.11 -24.24 -17.47
C HIS A 12 10.64 -24.44 -16.01
N GLN A 13 11.36 -25.26 -15.25
CA GLN A 13 11.36 -25.20 -13.79
C GLN A 13 12.06 -23.88 -13.36
N ARG A 14 11.37 -22.75 -13.51
CA ARG A 14 11.62 -21.57 -12.66
C ARG A 14 10.73 -21.68 -11.42
N GLY A 15 10.93 -22.77 -10.68
CA GLY A 15 10.36 -22.95 -9.35
C GLY A 15 11.45 -22.69 -8.33
N ALA A 16 12.00 -21.49 -8.28
CA ALA A 16 12.61 -21.03 -7.03
C ALA A 16 11.42 -20.73 -6.12
N THR A 17 10.92 -21.75 -5.44
CA THR A 17 10.09 -21.61 -4.26
C THR A 17 10.90 -20.73 -3.32
N SER A 18 10.63 -19.43 -3.36
CA SER A 18 10.99 -18.51 -2.31
C SER A 18 10.40 -19.10 -1.04
N ILE A 19 11.23 -19.76 -0.24
CA ILE A 19 10.80 -20.39 1.00
C ILE A 19 10.51 -19.21 1.93
N ALA A 20 9.23 -18.94 2.18
CA ALA A 20 8.84 -18.01 3.23
C ALA A 20 9.60 -18.40 4.50
N GLU A 21 10.20 -17.43 5.19
CA GLU A 21 11.00 -17.72 6.38
C GLU A 21 10.19 -18.56 7.38
N PRO A 22 10.78 -19.65 7.89
CA PRO A 22 10.08 -20.52 8.81
C PRO A 22 9.71 -19.76 10.08
N GLU A 23 8.64 -20.20 10.73
CA GLU A 23 8.34 -19.76 12.08
C GLU A 23 9.54 -20.01 13.01
N GLY A 24 9.85 -19.05 13.88
CA GLY A 24 11.05 -19.17 14.70
C GLY A 24 11.42 -17.91 15.47
N TRP A 25 12.50 -18.04 16.24
CA TRP A 25 13.10 -16.95 17.01
C TRP A 25 14.19 -16.28 16.18
N TYR A 26 14.07 -14.96 16.02
CA TYR A 26 15.01 -14.14 15.25
C TYR A 26 15.49 -12.96 16.11
N PRO A 27 16.65 -12.34 15.80
CA PRO A 27 17.07 -11.10 16.44
C PRO A 27 15.94 -10.06 16.48
N ASP A 28 15.64 -9.50 17.65
CA ASP A 28 14.52 -8.56 17.78
C ASP A 28 14.74 -7.35 16.85
N PRO A 29 13.86 -7.11 15.86
CA PRO A 29 14.03 -6.00 14.92
C PRO A 29 14.00 -4.61 15.57
N VAL A 30 13.47 -4.50 16.79
CA VAL A 30 13.46 -3.26 17.58
C VAL A 30 14.84 -2.98 18.20
N GLY A 31 15.73 -3.97 18.22
CA GLY A 31 17.06 -3.93 18.82
C GLY A 31 17.11 -4.50 20.23
N GLY A 32 18.33 -4.62 20.78
CA GLY A 32 18.59 -5.20 22.10
C GLY A 32 19.10 -6.64 22.05
N ALA A 33 19.42 -7.19 23.22
CA ALA A 33 19.89 -8.58 23.39
C ALA A 33 18.73 -9.58 23.55
N ALA A 34 17.71 -9.46 22.70
CA ALA A 34 16.52 -10.32 22.72
C ALA A 34 16.27 -10.93 21.35
N HIS A 35 15.62 -12.09 21.34
CA HIS A 35 14.98 -12.63 20.16
C HIS A 35 13.49 -12.36 20.20
N ARG A 36 12.87 -12.20 19.03
CA ARG A 36 11.43 -12.08 18.86
C ARG A 36 10.93 -13.19 17.96
N PHE A 37 9.77 -13.75 18.31
CA PHE A 37 9.18 -14.83 17.54
C PHE A 37 8.44 -14.29 16.31
N TRP A 38 8.83 -14.78 15.14
CA TRP A 38 8.13 -14.64 13.86
C TRP A 38 7.27 -15.89 13.66
N ASP A 39 5.98 -15.72 13.36
CA ASP A 39 5.04 -16.85 13.19
C ASP A 39 4.94 -17.37 11.75
N GLY A 40 5.85 -16.95 10.88
CA GLY A 40 5.82 -17.24 9.44
C GLY A 40 5.26 -16.08 8.61
N GLU A 41 4.38 -15.26 9.19
CA GLU A 41 3.68 -14.18 8.46
C GLU A 41 3.81 -12.80 9.13
N ALA A 42 3.96 -12.77 10.46
CA ALA A 42 4.08 -11.56 11.24
C ALA A 42 4.97 -11.70 12.49
N TRP A 43 5.55 -10.58 12.91
CA TRP A 43 6.21 -10.48 14.20
C TRP A 43 5.19 -10.53 15.33
N THR A 44 5.39 -11.48 16.25
CA THR A 44 4.53 -11.63 17.43
C THR A 44 5.03 -10.81 18.62
N ARG A 45 4.27 -10.85 19.72
CA ARG A 45 4.66 -10.23 21.00
C ARG A 45 5.64 -11.08 21.81
N ARG A 46 5.85 -12.36 21.44
CA ARG A 46 6.73 -13.26 22.18
C ARG A 46 8.19 -12.81 21.98
N VAL A 47 8.86 -12.55 23.09
CA VAL A 47 10.28 -12.21 23.18
C VAL A 47 10.96 -13.15 24.16
N GLU A 48 12.18 -13.56 23.86
CA GLU A 48 13.04 -14.33 24.77
C GLU A 48 14.41 -13.64 24.92
N PRO A 49 15.08 -13.77 26.08
CA PRO A 49 16.45 -13.30 26.23
C PRO A 49 17.33 -13.99 25.20
N ALA A 50 18.13 -13.23 24.45
CA ALA A 50 19.12 -13.83 23.59
C ALA A 50 20.20 -14.49 24.48
N GLY A 51 20.44 -15.79 24.29
CA GLY A 51 21.71 -16.38 24.75
C GLY A 51 22.87 -15.59 24.15
N ALA A 52 23.98 -15.42 24.88
CA ALA A 52 25.16 -14.58 24.53
C ALA A 52 25.23 -14.21 23.04
N ALA A 53 24.63 -13.06 22.69
CA ALA A 53 24.20 -12.78 21.33
C ALA A 53 25.36 -12.46 20.39
N GLU A 54 25.35 -13.04 19.19
CA GLU A 54 25.97 -12.42 18.03
C GLU A 54 25.18 -11.14 17.70
N GLU A 55 25.84 -9.98 17.77
CA GLU A 55 25.26 -8.77 17.18
C GLU A 55 24.98 -9.06 15.70
N PRO A 56 23.75 -8.86 15.20
CA PRO A 56 23.48 -9.05 13.79
C PRO A 56 24.34 -8.04 13.02
N ALA A 57 25.29 -8.54 12.24
CA ALA A 57 26.17 -7.71 11.43
C ALA A 57 25.34 -6.89 10.43
N THR A 58 25.05 -5.63 10.77
CA THR A 58 24.34 -4.75 9.85
C THR A 58 25.31 -4.29 8.77
N HIS A 59 25.28 -4.95 7.62
CA HIS A 59 26.11 -4.59 6.46
C HIS A 59 25.42 -3.54 5.57
N TRP A 60 24.40 -2.83 6.07
CA TRP A 60 23.71 -1.80 5.31
C TRP A 60 24.66 -0.64 4.98
N LYS A 61 25.19 -0.66 3.75
CA LYS A 61 26.04 0.42 3.23
C LYS A 61 25.16 1.47 2.57
N ARG A 62 25.18 2.69 3.12
CA ARG A 62 24.54 3.85 2.48
C ARG A 62 25.36 4.25 1.26
N HIS A 63 24.85 3.97 0.07
CA HIS A 63 25.35 4.56 -1.16
C HIS A 63 24.43 5.73 -1.53
N PRO A 64 24.87 6.99 -1.40
CA PRO A 64 23.98 8.15 -1.53
C PRO A 64 23.26 8.23 -2.88
N PHE A 65 23.84 7.65 -3.92
CA PHE A 65 23.29 7.64 -5.28
C PHE A 65 22.73 6.29 -5.73
N SER A 66 22.78 5.23 -4.90
CA SER A 66 22.16 3.94 -5.29
C SER A 66 20.65 4.07 -5.47
N PHE A 67 20.05 5.08 -4.86
CA PHE A 67 18.67 5.47 -5.08
C PHE A 67 18.29 5.53 -6.58
N PHE A 68 19.13 6.19 -7.38
CA PHE A 68 18.89 6.37 -8.81
C PHE A 68 19.04 5.08 -9.61
N SER A 69 19.74 4.07 -9.08
CA SER A 69 19.89 2.77 -9.75
C SER A 69 18.66 1.87 -9.65
N HIS A 70 17.69 2.21 -8.81
CA HIS A 70 16.51 1.38 -8.60
C HIS A 70 15.48 1.55 -9.74
N ARG A 71 14.92 0.41 -10.19
CA ARG A 71 13.93 0.38 -11.28
C ARG A 71 12.73 1.29 -11.07
N TRP A 72 12.23 1.38 -9.84
CA TRP A 72 11.10 2.25 -9.51
C TRP A 72 11.43 3.73 -9.76
N CYS A 73 12.66 4.16 -9.49
CA CYS A 73 13.10 5.53 -9.71
C CYS A 73 13.08 5.87 -11.21
N HIS A 74 13.56 4.95 -12.05
CA HIS A 74 13.50 5.10 -13.51
C HIS A 74 12.07 5.16 -14.05
N ILE A 75 11.16 4.32 -13.53
CA ILE A 75 9.75 4.32 -13.92
C ILE A 75 9.10 5.66 -13.56
N LEU A 76 9.33 6.15 -12.34
CA LEU A 76 8.82 7.45 -11.91
C LEU A 76 9.36 8.59 -12.78
N ALA A 77 10.68 8.60 -13.05
CA ALA A 77 11.30 9.60 -13.91
C ALA A 77 10.71 9.58 -15.33
N ALA A 78 10.49 8.40 -15.90
CA ALA A 78 9.81 8.26 -17.19
C ALA A 78 8.38 8.81 -17.14
N GLY A 79 7.63 8.52 -16.07
CA GLY A 79 6.30 9.09 -15.83
C GLY A 79 6.32 10.62 -15.80
N VAL A 80 7.26 11.23 -15.06
CA VAL A 80 7.41 12.69 -14.98
C VAL A 80 7.68 13.28 -16.37
N VAL A 81 8.55 12.65 -17.16
CA VAL A 81 8.82 13.09 -18.54
C VAL A 81 7.56 13.02 -19.41
N ILE A 82 6.78 11.93 -19.30
CA ILE A 82 5.50 11.77 -20.02
C ILE A 82 4.50 12.85 -19.59
N GLY A 83 4.33 13.11 -18.30
CA GLY A 83 3.41 14.11 -17.78
C GLY A 83 3.77 15.52 -18.23
N VAL A 84 5.03 15.93 -18.05
CA VAL A 84 5.53 17.25 -18.48
C VAL A 84 5.40 17.42 -20.00
N GLY A 85 5.84 16.42 -20.78
CA GLY A 85 5.73 16.43 -22.23
C GLY A 85 4.28 16.49 -22.70
N GLY A 86 3.39 15.74 -22.05
CA GLY A 86 1.95 15.73 -22.29
C GLY A 86 1.29 17.07 -22.02
N THR A 87 1.59 17.70 -20.89
CA THR A 87 1.11 19.04 -20.55
C THR A 87 1.57 20.08 -21.57
N ILE A 88 2.85 20.06 -22.00
CA ILE A 88 3.37 20.97 -23.03
C ILE A 88 2.66 20.73 -24.38
N ALA A 89 2.47 19.47 -24.77
CA ALA A 89 1.79 19.11 -26.00
C ALA A 89 0.33 19.58 -25.98
N TYR A 90 -0.39 19.31 -24.89
CA TYR A 90 -1.76 19.80 -24.67
C TYR A 90 -1.84 21.32 -24.81
N GLY A 91 -0.91 22.08 -24.21
CA GLY A 91 -0.88 23.53 -24.33
C GLY A 91 -0.69 24.06 -25.76
N ARG A 92 -0.25 23.21 -26.71
CA ARG A 92 -0.11 23.57 -28.13
C ARG A 92 -1.29 23.14 -28.98
N VAL A 93 -1.86 21.97 -28.71
CA VAL A 93 -2.91 21.38 -29.57
C VAL A 93 -4.31 21.45 -28.98
N HIS A 94 -4.43 21.77 -27.68
CA HIS A 94 -5.69 21.83 -26.93
C HIS A 94 -6.57 20.58 -27.09
N ASN A 95 -5.95 19.42 -27.25
CA ASN A 95 -6.64 18.15 -27.44
C ASN A 95 -6.73 17.40 -26.11
N LEU A 96 -7.95 17.21 -25.61
CA LEU A 96 -8.22 16.52 -24.35
C LEU A 96 -7.62 15.11 -24.30
N ALA A 97 -7.64 14.37 -25.42
CA ALA A 97 -7.09 13.03 -25.47
C ALA A 97 -5.59 13.01 -25.12
N VAL A 98 -4.84 14.06 -25.48
CA VAL A 98 -3.41 14.17 -25.15
C VAL A 98 -3.22 14.23 -23.64
N ILE A 99 -3.89 15.17 -22.95
CA ILE A 99 -3.70 15.32 -21.51
C ILE A 99 -4.22 14.09 -20.75
N THR A 100 -5.37 13.54 -21.14
CA THR A 100 -5.96 12.33 -20.54
C THR A 100 -5.02 11.13 -20.65
N VAL A 101 -4.49 10.84 -21.84
CA VAL A 101 -3.58 9.70 -22.04
C VAL A 101 -2.27 9.91 -21.28
N THR A 102 -1.71 11.12 -21.28
CA THR A 102 -0.46 11.36 -20.54
C THR A 102 -0.64 11.32 -19.03
N ALA A 103 -1.78 11.82 -18.51
CA ALA A 103 -2.12 11.71 -17.10
C ALA A 103 -2.29 10.24 -16.69
N PHE A 104 -3.04 9.45 -17.47
CA PHE A 104 -3.18 8.00 -17.27
C PHE A 104 -1.82 7.29 -17.19
N LEU A 105 -0.95 7.51 -18.19
CA LEU A 105 0.37 6.88 -18.26
C LEU A 105 1.27 7.31 -17.09
N PHE A 106 1.26 8.60 -16.73
CA PHE A 106 2.03 9.08 -15.59
C PHE A 106 1.50 8.48 -14.28
N THR A 107 0.19 8.46 -14.05
CA THR A 107 -0.39 7.84 -12.85
C THR A 107 -0.06 6.34 -12.76
N CYS A 108 -0.10 5.61 -13.88
CA CYS A 108 0.34 4.21 -13.93
C CYS A 108 1.82 4.07 -13.55
N ALA A 109 2.70 4.92 -14.09
CA ALA A 109 4.12 4.91 -13.76
C ALA A 109 4.36 5.22 -12.27
N THR A 110 3.65 6.20 -11.73
CA THR A 110 3.75 6.63 -10.34
C THR A 110 3.29 5.54 -9.37
N THR A 111 2.11 4.97 -9.60
CA THR A 111 1.57 3.89 -8.77
C THR A 111 2.40 2.60 -8.88
N ALA A 112 2.85 2.23 -10.08
CA ALA A 112 3.75 1.10 -10.29
C ALA A 112 5.11 1.30 -9.60
N SER A 113 5.67 2.51 -9.67
CA SER A 113 6.90 2.88 -8.98
C SER A 113 6.76 2.68 -7.48
N PHE A 114 5.70 3.23 -6.87
CA PHE A 114 5.44 3.05 -5.44
C PHE A 114 5.22 1.58 -5.08
N GLY A 115 4.43 0.84 -5.87
CA GLY A 115 4.21 -0.59 -5.67
C GLY A 115 5.52 -1.40 -5.71
N ILE A 116 6.41 -1.15 -6.67
CA ILE A 116 7.72 -1.80 -6.76
C ILE A 116 8.61 -1.43 -5.57
N PHE A 117 8.59 -0.15 -5.16
CA PHE A 117 9.33 0.33 -4.00
C PHE A 117 8.90 -0.41 -2.72
N ILE A 118 7.58 -0.55 -2.49
CA ILE A 118 7.06 -1.29 -1.33
C ILE A 118 7.29 -2.78 -1.44
N ALA A 119 7.10 -3.37 -2.61
CA ALA A 119 7.31 -4.79 -2.86
C ALA A 119 8.73 -5.25 -2.51
N GLY A 120 9.74 -4.42 -2.80
CA GLY A 120 11.12 -4.71 -2.44
C GLY A 120 11.40 -4.66 -0.94
N ARG A 121 10.68 -3.83 -0.17
CA ARG A 121 10.91 -3.65 1.27
C ARG A 121 10.18 -4.66 2.14
N LEU A 122 9.00 -5.08 1.69
CA LEU A 122 8.17 -6.03 2.41
C LEU A 122 8.18 -7.42 1.78
N ARG A 123 9.01 -7.63 0.74
CA ARG A 123 9.10 -8.88 -0.01
C ARG A 123 7.72 -9.38 -0.50
N LEU A 124 6.88 -8.47 -0.99
CA LEU A 124 5.50 -8.80 -1.37
C LEU A 124 5.41 -9.89 -2.45
N GLY A 125 6.44 -10.02 -3.29
CA GLY A 125 6.50 -11.05 -4.34
C GLY A 125 6.67 -12.48 -3.82
N GLU A 126 6.94 -12.67 -2.52
CA GLU A 126 7.07 -13.99 -1.90
C GLU A 126 5.71 -14.52 -1.42
N VAL A 127 4.75 -13.63 -1.15
CA VAL A 127 3.43 -13.95 -0.57
C VAL A 127 2.28 -13.76 -1.54
N VAL A 128 2.49 -13.03 -2.64
CA VAL A 128 1.46 -12.82 -3.66
C VAL A 128 2.05 -12.72 -5.06
N ASP A 129 1.43 -13.47 -5.99
CA ASP A 129 1.77 -13.42 -7.40
C ASP A 129 1.36 -12.10 -8.06
N ARG A 130 2.02 -11.78 -9.18
CA ARG A 130 1.74 -10.55 -9.95
C ARG A 130 0.35 -10.53 -10.57
N SER A 131 -0.19 -11.69 -10.95
CA SER A 131 -1.49 -11.78 -11.63
C SER A 131 -2.64 -11.30 -10.73
N PRO A 132 -2.80 -11.81 -9.49
CA PRO A 132 -3.73 -11.24 -8.53
C PRO A 132 -3.64 -9.73 -8.33
N ILE A 133 -2.42 -9.20 -8.19
CA ILE A 133 -2.19 -7.75 -8.02
C ILE A 133 -2.78 -7.00 -9.21
N PHE A 134 -2.50 -7.44 -10.44
CA PHE A 134 -3.02 -6.79 -11.65
C PHE A 134 -4.54 -6.88 -11.76
N VAL A 135 -5.11 -8.06 -11.50
CA VAL A 135 -6.58 -8.26 -11.55
C VAL A 135 -7.28 -7.40 -10.50
N VAL A 136 -6.75 -7.34 -9.28
CA VAL A 136 -7.34 -6.52 -8.21
C VAL A 136 -7.17 -5.04 -8.48
N ALA A 137 -6.07 -4.59 -9.09
CA ALA A 137 -5.96 -3.20 -9.51
C ALA A 137 -7.09 -2.82 -10.48
N ILE A 138 -7.39 -3.67 -11.46
CA ILE A 138 -8.48 -3.40 -12.40
C ILE A 138 -9.85 -3.50 -11.71
N VAL A 139 -10.17 -4.66 -11.12
CA VAL A 139 -11.51 -4.93 -10.57
C VAL A 139 -11.78 -4.08 -9.34
N GLY A 140 -10.83 -4.03 -8.40
CA GLY A 140 -10.91 -3.20 -7.20
C GLY A 140 -10.97 -1.72 -7.52
N GLY A 141 -10.17 -1.25 -8.48
CA GLY A 141 -10.23 0.13 -8.96
C GLY A 141 -11.60 0.48 -9.53
N ILE A 142 -12.12 -0.31 -10.47
CA ILE A 142 -13.43 -0.07 -11.10
C ILE A 142 -14.55 -0.12 -10.04
N THR A 143 -14.57 -1.14 -9.20
CA THR A 143 -15.59 -1.30 -8.16
C THR A 143 -15.54 -0.16 -7.15
N GLY A 144 -14.35 0.15 -6.62
CA GLY A 144 -14.17 1.23 -5.67
C GLY A 144 -14.60 2.57 -6.26
N PHE A 145 -14.13 2.89 -7.47
CA PHE A 145 -14.46 4.15 -8.14
C PHE A 145 -15.96 4.27 -8.42
N ALA A 146 -16.61 3.21 -8.92
CA ALA A 146 -18.05 3.23 -9.20
C ALA A 146 -18.89 3.41 -7.93
N ILE A 147 -18.51 2.75 -6.82
CA ILE A 147 -19.17 2.91 -5.52
C ILE A 147 -18.98 4.33 -5.00
N ALA A 148 -17.74 4.82 -4.98
CA ALA A 148 -17.44 6.16 -4.49
C ALA A 148 -18.21 7.23 -5.28
N TYR A 149 -18.07 7.23 -6.60
CA TYR A 149 -18.77 8.15 -7.48
C TYR A 149 -20.29 8.07 -7.30
N GLY A 150 -20.87 6.86 -7.29
CA GLY A 150 -22.32 6.70 -7.12
C GLY A 150 -22.84 7.21 -5.77
N VAL A 151 -22.10 6.93 -4.68
CA VAL A 151 -22.46 7.41 -3.33
C VAL A 151 -22.28 8.92 -3.24
N GLU A 152 -21.23 9.50 -3.83
CA GLU A 152 -21.02 10.95 -3.87
C GLU A 152 -22.10 11.67 -4.67
N GLN A 153 -22.52 11.12 -5.82
CA GLN A 153 -23.64 11.69 -6.57
C GLN A 153 -24.91 11.69 -5.71
N LEU A 154 -25.19 10.60 -5.01
CA LEU A 154 -26.35 10.52 -4.10
C LEU A 154 -26.20 11.46 -2.89
N ALA A 155 -25.00 11.54 -2.31
CA ALA A 155 -24.70 12.38 -1.16
C ALA A 155 -24.72 13.86 -1.52
N GLY A 156 -24.28 14.26 -2.72
CA GLY A 156 -24.32 15.65 -3.21
C GLY A 156 -25.75 16.22 -3.31
N TYR A 157 -26.76 15.37 -3.42
CA TYR A 157 -28.17 15.78 -3.29
C TYR A 157 -28.57 16.11 -1.85
N VAL A 158 -27.80 15.68 -0.84
CA VAL A 158 -28.15 15.74 0.59
C VAL A 158 -27.15 16.57 1.42
N MET A 159 -25.87 16.56 1.05
CA MET A 159 -24.72 17.11 1.77
C MET A 159 -23.81 17.80 0.74
N THR A 160 -23.47 19.07 0.97
CA THR A 160 -22.68 19.89 0.03
C THR A 160 -21.17 19.81 0.26
N GLU A 161 -20.66 18.88 1.07
CA GLU A 161 -19.31 19.04 1.65
C GLU A 161 -18.31 17.93 1.29
N THR A 162 -17.08 18.36 0.94
CA THR A 162 -15.88 17.55 0.68
C THR A 162 -15.44 16.68 1.86
N TYR A 163 -15.99 16.88 3.06
CA TYR A 163 -15.54 16.16 4.25
C TYR A 163 -15.98 14.69 4.30
N VAL A 164 -16.97 14.29 3.49
CA VAL A 164 -17.43 12.88 3.43
C VAL A 164 -16.75 12.06 2.33
N THR A 165 -16.02 12.71 1.41
CA THR A 165 -15.28 12.05 0.33
C THR A 165 -14.31 11.01 0.87
N GLY A 166 -13.44 11.38 1.82
CA GLY A 166 -12.50 10.46 2.45
C GLY A 166 -13.13 9.18 3.02
N PRO A 167 -14.15 9.27 3.89
CA PRO A 167 -14.91 8.11 4.36
C PRO A 167 -15.49 7.23 3.25
N ILE A 168 -16.11 7.84 2.23
CA ILE A 168 -16.74 7.12 1.12
C ILE A 168 -15.67 6.37 0.34
N GLU A 169 -14.65 7.06 -0.12
CA GLU A 169 -13.69 6.48 -1.04
C GLU A 169 -12.77 5.45 -0.38
N GLU A 170 -12.26 5.71 0.84
CA GLU A 170 -11.39 4.75 1.53
C GLU A 170 -12.14 3.45 1.85
N THR A 171 -13.43 3.55 2.17
CA THR A 171 -14.28 2.36 2.36
C THR A 171 -14.48 1.62 1.03
N ALA A 172 -14.77 2.35 -0.06
CA ALA A 172 -15.00 1.79 -1.38
C ALA A 172 -13.78 1.01 -1.91
N LYS A 173 -12.57 1.56 -1.75
CA LYS A 173 -11.31 0.91 -2.15
C LYS A 173 -11.08 -0.43 -1.44
N LEU A 174 -11.57 -0.58 -0.21
CA LEU A 174 -11.41 -1.80 0.60
C LEU A 174 -12.43 -2.89 0.30
N VAL A 175 -13.51 -2.62 -0.45
CA VAL A 175 -14.57 -3.61 -0.72
C VAL A 175 -14.02 -4.91 -1.33
N VAL A 176 -13.21 -4.83 -2.39
CA VAL A 176 -12.64 -6.01 -3.04
C VAL A 176 -11.61 -6.72 -2.16
N PRO A 177 -10.61 -6.02 -1.54
CA PRO A 177 -9.71 -6.64 -0.57
C PRO A 177 -10.42 -7.36 0.59
N LEU A 178 -11.48 -6.76 1.16
CA LEU A 178 -12.24 -7.34 2.27
C LEU A 178 -13.06 -8.56 1.82
N ALA A 179 -13.65 -8.53 0.62
CA ALA A 179 -14.33 -9.70 0.06
C ALA A 179 -13.37 -10.88 -0.14
N LEU A 180 -12.15 -10.61 -0.63
CA LEU A 180 -11.11 -11.63 -0.76
C LEU A 180 -10.68 -12.19 0.60
N PHE A 181 -10.49 -11.33 1.60
CA PHE A 181 -10.18 -11.76 2.97
C PHE A 181 -11.27 -12.64 3.57
N ALA A 182 -12.54 -12.23 3.42
CA ALA A 182 -13.70 -12.95 3.93
C ALA A 182 -13.84 -14.35 3.30
N THR A 183 -13.46 -14.51 2.04
CA THR A 183 -13.42 -15.81 1.33
C THR A 183 -12.17 -16.64 1.63
N GLY A 184 -11.32 -16.19 2.55
CA GLY A 184 -10.13 -16.92 2.99
C GLY A 184 -8.88 -16.68 2.14
N ARG A 185 -8.94 -15.78 1.14
CA ARG A 185 -7.78 -15.45 0.30
C ARG A 185 -7.01 -14.27 0.87
N TYR A 186 -5.68 -14.30 0.69
CA TYR A 186 -4.77 -13.23 1.09
C TYR A 186 -4.94 -12.82 2.57
N ARG A 187 -5.00 -13.82 3.47
CA ARG A 187 -5.03 -13.59 4.92
C ARG A 187 -3.66 -13.23 5.49
N ASP A 188 -2.59 -13.69 4.85
CA ASP A 188 -1.22 -13.23 5.12
C ASP A 188 -1.20 -11.69 5.11
N PRO A 189 -0.65 -11.03 6.15
CA PRO A 189 -0.71 -9.58 6.23
C PRO A 189 0.00 -8.82 5.13
N ARG A 190 1.10 -9.36 4.60
CA ARG A 190 1.84 -8.78 3.47
C ARG A 190 1.03 -8.95 2.18
N ALA A 191 0.42 -10.12 1.96
CA ALA A 191 -0.43 -10.37 0.81
C ALA A 191 -1.67 -9.45 0.82
N GLY A 192 -2.34 -9.34 1.97
CA GLY A 192 -3.46 -8.44 2.17
C GLY A 192 -3.13 -6.98 1.88
N LEU A 193 -1.99 -6.51 2.40
CA LEU A 193 -1.48 -5.18 2.09
C LEU A 193 -1.26 -5.00 0.58
N ALA A 194 -0.65 -5.96 -0.11
CA ALA A 194 -0.41 -5.88 -1.54
C ALA A 194 -1.72 -5.78 -2.36
N ILE A 195 -2.74 -6.55 -1.99
CA ILE A 195 -4.07 -6.51 -2.60
C ILE A 195 -4.77 -5.16 -2.35
N ALA A 196 -4.67 -4.61 -1.14
CA ALA A 196 -5.22 -3.30 -0.82
C ALA A 196 -4.52 -2.17 -1.60
N LEU A 197 -3.18 -2.19 -1.68
CA LEU A 197 -2.40 -1.25 -2.49
C LEU A 197 -2.78 -1.33 -3.97
N ALA A 198 -3.00 -2.53 -4.49
CA ALA A 198 -3.43 -2.73 -5.87
C ALA A 198 -4.80 -2.09 -6.14
N SER A 199 -5.79 -2.36 -5.28
CA SER A 199 -7.13 -1.78 -5.38
C SER A 199 -7.08 -0.24 -5.38
N ALA A 200 -6.32 0.34 -4.44
CA ALA A 200 -6.14 1.79 -4.33
C ALA A 200 -5.39 2.40 -5.52
N ALA A 201 -4.40 1.70 -6.08
CA ALA A 201 -3.72 2.13 -7.30
C ALA A 201 -4.69 2.21 -8.49
N GLY A 202 -5.53 1.17 -8.66
CA GLY A 202 -6.55 1.16 -9.69
C GLY A 202 -7.55 2.30 -9.56
N PHE A 203 -7.99 2.57 -8.32
CA PHE A 203 -8.86 3.71 -8.02
C PHE A 203 -8.22 5.04 -8.44
N GLY A 204 -6.99 5.32 -7.97
CA GLY A 204 -6.32 6.59 -8.30
C GLY A 204 -6.01 6.74 -9.79
N ILE A 205 -5.73 5.64 -10.51
CA ILE A 205 -5.60 5.66 -11.98
C ILE A 205 -6.91 6.12 -12.63
N LEU A 206 -8.05 5.58 -12.21
CA LEU A 206 -9.36 5.97 -12.75
C LEU A 206 -9.72 7.40 -12.39
N GLU A 207 -9.46 7.84 -11.15
CA GLU A 207 -9.76 9.19 -10.72
C GLU A 207 -8.93 10.24 -11.47
N ALA A 208 -7.61 10.05 -11.60
CA ALA A 208 -6.77 10.94 -12.39
C ALA A 208 -7.17 10.99 -13.86
N THR A 209 -7.56 9.85 -14.44
CA THR A 209 -7.89 9.74 -15.87
C THR A 209 -9.28 10.30 -16.19
N SER A 210 -10.24 10.15 -15.27
CA SER A 210 -11.61 10.60 -15.46
C SER A 210 -11.75 12.12 -15.32
N ARG A 211 -10.91 12.77 -14.51
CA ARG A 211 -11.06 14.20 -14.20
C ARG A 211 -11.03 15.13 -15.43
N PRO A 212 -10.08 15.01 -16.39
CA PRO A 212 -10.15 15.79 -17.62
C PRO A 212 -11.44 15.55 -18.42
N ILE A 213 -11.93 14.30 -18.45
CA ILE A 213 -13.16 13.91 -19.15
C ILE A 213 -14.39 14.52 -18.47
N PHE A 214 -14.48 14.44 -17.14
CA PHE A 214 -15.61 14.98 -16.39
C PHE A 214 -15.68 16.51 -16.45
N ILE A 215 -14.54 17.19 -16.49
CA ILE A 215 -14.48 18.65 -16.72
C ILE A 215 -15.04 18.99 -18.11
N ASP A 216 -14.62 18.28 -19.16
CA ASP A 216 -15.09 18.52 -20.53
C ASP A 216 -16.59 18.27 -20.69
N LEU A 217 -17.12 17.24 -20.01
CA LEU A 217 -18.54 16.91 -19.99
C LEU A 217 -19.38 17.78 -19.06
N GLY A 218 -18.78 18.72 -18.30
CA GLY A 218 -19.49 19.54 -17.32
C GLY A 218 -20.07 18.75 -16.13
N LEU A 219 -19.50 17.58 -15.82
CA LEU A 219 -19.93 16.68 -14.74
C LEU A 219 -19.18 16.89 -13.41
N SER A 220 -18.16 17.76 -13.40
CA SER A 220 -17.44 18.16 -12.18
C SER A 220 -17.81 19.59 -11.79
N SER A 221 -17.78 19.90 -10.50
CA SER A 221 -18.18 21.18 -9.89
C SER A 221 -17.26 22.38 -10.18
N GLY A 222 -16.61 22.42 -11.35
CA GLY A 222 -16.19 23.66 -11.99
C GLY A 222 -17.24 23.97 -13.05
N GLY A 223 -18.02 25.04 -12.84
CA GLY A 223 -19.19 25.32 -13.67
C GLY A 223 -18.86 25.37 -15.17
N PRO A 224 -19.85 25.23 -16.08
CA PRO A 224 -19.64 25.36 -17.51
C PRO A 224 -19.00 26.73 -17.82
N GLY A 225 -17.70 26.73 -18.17
CA GLY A 225 -16.90 27.94 -18.42
C GLY A 225 -15.62 28.06 -17.57
N GLU A 226 -15.55 27.39 -16.40
CA GLU A 226 -14.31 27.23 -15.63
C GLU A 226 -13.51 26.02 -16.15
N GLY A 227 -13.17 26.02 -17.44
CA GLY A 227 -12.48 24.89 -18.08
C GLY A 227 -11.18 24.47 -17.39
N LEU A 228 -10.37 23.64 -18.04
CA LEU A 228 -9.01 23.27 -17.56
C LEU A 228 -8.13 24.46 -17.10
N SER A 229 -8.52 25.72 -17.35
CA SER A 229 -7.96 26.93 -16.76
C SER A 229 -8.01 27.01 -15.23
N GLY A 230 -9.01 26.44 -14.54
CA GLY A 230 -9.14 26.52 -13.07
C GLY A 230 -8.15 25.63 -12.32
N ALA A 231 -8.05 24.35 -12.71
CA ALA A 231 -7.01 23.45 -12.19
C ALA A 231 -5.64 23.70 -12.84
N GLY A 232 -5.61 24.18 -14.08
CA GLY A 232 -4.40 24.32 -14.87
C GLY A 232 -3.92 22.99 -15.48
N PRO A 233 -3.48 22.96 -16.76
CA PRO A 233 -2.93 21.75 -17.40
C PRO A 233 -1.72 21.14 -16.67
N TRP A 234 -0.99 21.95 -15.90
CA TRP A 234 0.12 21.49 -15.06
C TRP A 234 -0.36 20.70 -13.84
N PHE A 235 -1.47 21.08 -13.23
CA PHE A 235 -2.04 20.28 -12.15
C PHE A 235 -2.49 18.93 -12.70
N LEU A 236 -3.32 18.93 -13.76
CA LEU A 236 -3.89 17.70 -14.31
C LEU A 236 -2.85 16.77 -14.93
N GLY A 237 -1.84 17.30 -15.63
CA GLY A 237 -0.82 16.48 -16.28
C GLY A 237 0.40 16.14 -15.43
N VAL A 238 0.63 16.85 -14.30
CA VAL A 238 1.85 16.64 -13.48
C VAL A 238 1.55 16.45 -11.99
N VAL A 239 0.86 17.39 -11.34
CA VAL A 239 0.65 17.34 -9.89
C VAL A 239 -0.33 16.21 -9.51
N ARG A 240 -1.46 16.13 -10.21
CA ARG A 240 -2.53 15.16 -9.97
C ARG A 240 -1.98 13.71 -10.04
N PRO A 241 -1.26 13.27 -11.09
CA PRO A 241 -0.65 11.93 -11.11
C PRO A 241 0.28 11.59 -9.94
N LEU A 242 0.98 12.58 -9.37
CA LEU A 242 1.81 12.39 -8.17
C LEU A 242 0.97 12.27 -6.90
N VAL A 243 -0.08 13.07 -6.84
CA VAL A 243 -1.05 13.08 -5.74
C VAL A 243 -1.77 11.74 -5.62
N GLU A 244 -2.05 11.03 -6.71
CA GLU A 244 -2.71 9.71 -6.66
C GLU A 244 -1.99 8.65 -5.80
N LEU A 245 -0.72 8.88 -5.45
CA LEU A 245 -0.01 8.06 -4.47
C LEU A 245 -0.68 8.06 -3.09
N THR A 246 -1.38 9.14 -2.74
CA THR A 246 -2.04 9.26 -1.43
C THR A 246 -3.08 8.17 -1.23
N HIS A 247 -3.83 7.77 -2.26
CA HIS A 247 -4.76 6.65 -2.18
C HIS A 247 -4.06 5.35 -1.76
N MET A 248 -2.93 5.03 -2.40
CA MET A 248 -2.14 3.84 -2.02
C MET A 248 -1.62 3.96 -0.59
N MET A 249 -1.16 5.13 -0.17
CA MET A 249 -0.65 5.35 1.19
C MET A 249 -1.75 5.21 2.24
N LEU A 250 -2.91 5.84 2.03
CA LEU A 250 -4.02 5.86 2.98
C LEU A 250 -4.69 4.50 3.09
N THR A 251 -5.07 3.88 1.97
CA THR A 251 -5.65 2.53 1.99
C THR A 251 -4.63 1.49 2.48
N GLY A 252 -3.36 1.64 2.09
CA GLY A 252 -2.27 0.81 2.59
C GLY A 252 -2.02 0.97 4.10
N PHE A 253 -2.21 2.18 4.64
CA PHE A 253 -2.09 2.46 6.08
C PHE A 253 -3.14 1.69 6.86
N ILE A 254 -4.39 1.70 6.40
CA ILE A 254 -5.49 0.89 6.96
C ILE A 254 -5.15 -0.59 6.87
N ALA A 255 -4.79 -1.08 5.67
CA ALA A 255 -4.54 -2.49 5.43
C ALA A 255 -3.39 -3.04 6.26
N ALA A 256 -2.27 -2.32 6.37
CA ALA A 256 -1.11 -2.74 7.16
C ALA A 256 -1.46 -2.98 8.64
N VAL A 257 -2.33 -2.14 9.23
CA VAL A 257 -2.78 -2.29 10.61
C VAL A 257 -3.85 -3.39 10.73
N ALA A 258 -4.86 -3.36 9.86
CA ALA A 258 -6.00 -4.26 9.91
C ALA A 258 -5.59 -5.72 9.71
N TRP A 259 -4.88 -6.03 8.62
CA TRP A 259 -4.50 -7.40 8.33
C TRP A 259 -3.57 -7.98 9.38
N ARG A 260 -2.60 -7.20 9.87
CA ARG A 260 -1.71 -7.65 10.95
C ARG A 260 -2.51 -7.94 12.23
N ALA A 261 -3.43 -7.06 12.60
CA ALA A 261 -4.24 -7.24 13.79
C ALA A 261 -5.17 -8.46 13.67
N TRP A 262 -5.72 -8.70 12.49
CA TRP A 262 -6.59 -9.85 12.23
C TRP A 262 -5.85 -11.16 12.22
N HIS A 263 -4.67 -11.22 11.59
CA HIS A 263 -3.79 -12.37 11.62
C HIS A 263 -3.43 -12.77 13.06
N LEU A 264 -2.89 -11.83 13.84
CA LEU A 264 -2.46 -12.08 15.21
C LEU A 264 -3.60 -12.47 16.17
N ARG A 265 -4.86 -12.26 15.77
CA ARG A 265 -6.06 -12.62 16.54
C ARG A 265 -6.83 -13.80 15.96
N GLY A 266 -6.39 -14.36 14.84
CA GLY A 266 -7.03 -15.49 14.18
C GLY A 266 -8.33 -15.17 13.44
N GLY A 267 -8.58 -13.92 13.04
CA GLY A 267 -9.79 -13.56 12.30
C GLY A 267 -10.10 -12.06 12.26
N PHE A 268 -11.26 -11.72 11.68
CA PHE A 268 -11.73 -10.34 11.62
C PHE A 268 -12.09 -9.81 13.01
N HIS A 269 -11.45 -8.73 13.43
CA HIS A 269 -11.72 -8.07 14.70
C HIS A 269 -11.69 -6.56 14.55
N LEU A 270 -12.74 -5.89 15.04
CA LEU A 270 -12.73 -4.44 15.14
C LEU A 270 -11.98 -4.04 16.41
N THR A 271 -10.79 -3.50 16.25
CA THR A 271 -9.91 -3.09 17.36
C THR A 271 -9.72 -1.59 17.34
N TRP A 272 -9.44 -0.97 18.49
CA TRP A 272 -9.18 0.47 18.55
C TRP A 272 -8.08 0.93 17.58
N PRO A 273 -6.93 0.22 17.44
CA PRO A 273 -5.96 0.57 16.41
C PRO A 273 -6.52 0.54 14.98
N VAL A 274 -7.36 -0.44 14.64
CA VAL A 274 -7.96 -0.56 13.29
C VAL A 274 -8.95 0.58 13.05
N ILE A 275 -9.85 0.85 14.00
CA ILE A 275 -10.80 1.96 13.91
C ILE A 275 -10.04 3.29 13.80
N GLY A 276 -9.08 3.53 14.70
CA GLY A 276 -8.32 4.78 14.73
C GLY A 276 -7.53 5.02 13.45
N THR A 277 -6.94 3.98 12.87
CA THR A 277 -6.21 4.05 11.59
C THR A 277 -7.16 4.36 10.43
N ALA A 278 -8.33 3.71 10.38
CA ALA A 278 -9.34 3.97 9.36
C ALA A 278 -9.86 5.43 9.44
N LEU A 279 -10.24 5.88 10.63
CA LEU A 279 -10.70 7.26 10.83
C LEU A 279 -9.62 8.29 10.50
N ALA A 280 -8.36 8.04 10.88
CA ALA A 280 -7.24 8.91 10.54
C ALA A 280 -7.00 8.97 9.02
N ALA A 281 -7.06 7.83 8.32
CA ALA A 281 -6.91 7.79 6.86
C ALA A 281 -8.04 8.57 6.16
N MET A 282 -9.29 8.36 6.58
CA MET A 282 -10.45 9.06 6.06
C MET A 282 -10.36 10.57 6.30
N ALA A 283 -9.96 11.00 7.50
CA ALA A 283 -9.79 12.42 7.83
C ALA A 283 -8.65 13.07 7.04
N LEU A 284 -7.52 12.37 6.88
CA LEU A 284 -6.40 12.83 6.06
C LEU A 284 -6.80 12.95 4.58
N HIS A 285 -7.61 12.02 4.08
CA HIS A 285 -8.16 12.08 2.73
C HIS A 285 -9.08 13.29 2.57
N SER A 286 -10.13 13.40 3.38
CA SER A 286 -11.07 14.52 3.32
C SER A 286 -10.38 15.87 3.48
N GLY A 287 -9.40 15.96 4.39
CA GLY A 287 -8.56 17.14 4.56
C GLY A 287 -7.74 17.45 3.31
N PHE A 288 -7.19 16.45 2.64
CA PHE A 288 -6.47 16.60 1.38
C PHE A 288 -7.37 17.17 0.26
N ASP A 289 -8.59 16.66 0.12
CA ASP A 289 -9.53 17.13 -0.91
C ASP A 289 -10.10 18.52 -0.62
N SER A 290 -10.19 18.86 0.66
CA SER A 290 -10.72 20.15 1.11
C SER A 290 -9.68 21.28 0.97
N LEU A 291 -8.41 20.95 0.76
CA LEU A 291 -7.36 21.94 0.55
C LEU A 291 -7.34 22.42 -0.89
N GLN A 292 -7.90 23.61 -1.08
CA GLN A 292 -7.78 24.42 -2.28
C GLN A 292 -6.57 25.36 -2.08
N ASP A 293 -5.47 25.13 -2.82
CA ASP A 293 -4.20 25.92 -2.87
C ASP A 293 -3.20 25.83 -1.70
N PRO A 294 -1.88 26.08 -1.91
CA PRO A 294 -1.02 26.01 -3.12
C PRO A 294 -0.22 24.67 -3.19
N PRO A 295 0.46 24.33 -4.32
CA PRO A 295 1.12 23.03 -4.53
C PRO A 295 2.10 22.56 -3.44
N GLY A 296 2.66 23.49 -2.65
CA GLY A 296 3.53 23.16 -1.52
C GLY A 296 2.84 22.31 -0.44
N ILE A 297 1.53 22.48 -0.22
CA ILE A 297 0.83 21.72 0.83
C ILE A 297 0.64 20.26 0.45
N TYR A 298 0.46 19.95 -0.84
CA TYR A 298 0.34 18.57 -1.32
C TYR A 298 1.61 17.77 -1.04
N LEU A 299 2.79 18.36 -1.23
CA LEU A 299 4.05 17.69 -0.90
C LEU A 299 4.15 17.37 0.60
N VAL A 300 3.77 18.33 1.46
CA VAL A 300 3.76 18.12 2.91
C VAL A 300 2.81 16.98 3.28
N LEU A 301 1.61 16.96 2.71
CA LEU A 301 0.62 15.91 2.98
C LEU A 301 1.05 14.54 2.46
N ILE A 302 1.60 14.46 1.24
CA ILE A 302 2.16 13.22 0.70
C ILE A 302 3.25 12.69 1.64
N VAL A 303 4.12 13.56 2.18
CA VAL A 303 5.14 13.17 3.14
C VAL A 303 4.52 12.67 4.45
N VAL A 304 3.54 13.38 5.01
CA VAL A 304 2.82 12.97 6.23
C VAL A 304 2.15 11.61 6.04
N MET A 305 1.39 11.43 4.95
CA MET A 305 0.71 10.19 4.61
C MET A 305 1.69 9.05 4.35
N TYR A 306 2.81 9.31 3.67
CA TYR A 306 3.87 8.34 3.48
C TYR A 306 4.44 7.87 4.81
N PHE A 307 4.71 8.78 5.75
CA PHE A 307 5.21 8.39 7.07
C PHE A 307 4.16 7.61 7.86
N ALA A 308 2.89 8.02 7.88
CA ALA A 308 1.81 7.27 8.51
C ALA A 308 1.74 5.83 7.97
N PHE A 309 1.69 5.70 6.64
CA PHE A 309 1.74 4.41 5.95
C PHE A 309 2.97 3.59 6.33
N LYS A 310 4.17 4.17 6.20
CA LYS A 310 5.45 3.51 6.44
C LYS A 310 5.58 2.99 7.87
N GLU A 311 5.15 3.78 8.86
CA GLU A 311 5.24 3.40 10.28
C GLU A 311 4.42 2.14 10.59
N SER A 312 3.27 1.97 9.92
CA SER A 312 2.45 0.76 10.00
C SER A 312 3.00 -0.38 9.15
N ALA A 313 3.34 -0.11 7.88
CA ALA A 313 3.76 -1.13 6.92
C ALA A 313 5.09 -1.79 7.30
N ARG A 314 6.04 -1.05 7.90
CA ARG A 314 7.33 -1.62 8.32
C ARG A 314 7.25 -2.69 9.41
N GLN A 315 6.11 -2.80 10.10
CA GLN A 315 5.89 -3.87 11.08
C GLN A 315 5.70 -5.23 10.40
N LEU A 316 5.55 -5.23 9.06
CA LEU A 316 5.44 -6.40 8.20
C LEU A 316 6.74 -6.76 7.48
N THR A 317 7.84 -6.05 7.75
CA THR A 317 9.15 -6.40 7.19
C THR A 317 9.59 -7.75 7.75
N PRO A 318 9.82 -8.77 6.92
CA PRO A 318 10.14 -10.11 7.41
C PRO A 318 11.62 -10.21 7.84
N PRO A 319 12.01 -11.21 8.66
CA PRO A 319 13.36 -11.32 9.26
C PRO A 319 14.53 -11.22 8.27
N GLU A 320 14.45 -11.95 7.17
CA GLU A 320 15.39 -11.99 6.05
C GLU A 320 15.54 -10.64 5.35
N ALA A 321 14.53 -9.78 5.39
CA ALA A 321 14.63 -8.46 4.77
C ALA A 321 15.34 -7.43 5.67
N LEU A 322 15.48 -7.68 6.99
CA LEU A 322 15.96 -6.69 7.96
C LEU A 322 17.37 -6.14 7.66
N HIS A 323 18.23 -6.98 7.06
CA HIS A 323 19.60 -6.60 6.72
C HIS A 323 19.70 -5.86 5.38
N GLU A 324 18.74 -6.09 4.47
CA GLU A 324 18.69 -5.44 3.16
C GLU A 324 17.92 -4.12 3.15
N VAL A 325 16.97 -3.93 4.07
CA VAL A 325 16.18 -2.69 4.11
C VAL A 325 16.90 -1.59 4.89
N PRO A 326 16.69 -0.31 4.53
CA PRO A 326 17.16 0.81 5.33
C PRO A 326 16.65 0.71 6.78
N PRO A 327 17.42 1.19 7.79
CA PRO A 327 17.02 1.12 9.19
C PRO A 327 15.63 1.72 9.50
N GLY A 328 15.17 2.69 8.72
CA GLY A 328 13.84 3.28 8.89
C GLY A 328 12.67 2.36 8.51
N TRP A 329 12.93 1.25 7.81
CA TRP A 329 11.95 0.22 7.42
C TRP A 329 12.03 -1.03 8.30
N ARG A 330 12.84 -1.00 9.35
CA ARG A 330 12.81 -2.04 10.38
C ARG A 330 11.65 -1.75 11.36
N PRO A 331 10.96 -2.77 11.87
CA PRO A 331 9.98 -2.61 12.95
C PRO A 331 10.57 -1.81 14.12
N ARG A 332 9.81 -0.87 14.70
CA ARG A 332 10.23 -0.15 15.94
C ARG A 332 9.22 -0.22 17.08
N TRP A 333 7.97 -0.55 16.77
CA TRP A 333 6.85 -0.44 17.71
C TRP A 333 6.14 -1.77 17.82
N LEU A 334 6.90 -2.80 18.16
CA LEU A 334 6.35 -4.09 18.53
C LEU A 334 6.17 -4.05 20.05
N HIS A 335 5.08 -3.41 20.50
CA HIS A 335 4.79 -3.24 21.92
C HIS A 335 5.03 -4.57 22.66
N GLN A 336 5.97 -4.54 23.59
CA GLN A 336 6.01 -5.49 24.69
C GLN A 336 4.84 -5.10 25.58
N ASP A 337 3.75 -5.86 25.57
CA ASP A 337 2.84 -5.75 26.69
C ASP A 337 3.61 -6.28 27.90
N ALA A 338 3.82 -5.41 28.88
CA ALA A 338 4.26 -5.85 30.19
C ALA A 338 3.27 -6.92 30.66
N GLU A 339 3.78 -8.13 30.90
CA GLU A 339 3.13 -9.17 31.68
C GLU A 339 1.74 -9.61 31.21
N GLN A 340 1.69 -10.58 30.29
CA GLN A 340 0.90 -11.76 30.64
C GLN A 340 1.79 -12.63 31.52
N THR A 341 1.81 -12.30 32.82
CA THR A 341 2.27 -13.23 33.85
C THR A 341 1.60 -14.56 33.55
N PRO A 342 2.36 -15.66 33.34
CA PRO A 342 1.75 -16.97 33.39
C PRO A 342 1.10 -17.04 34.76
N SER A 343 -0.23 -17.16 34.79
CA SER A 343 -0.90 -17.64 35.99
C SER A 343 -0.49 -19.10 36.15
N THR A 344 0.74 -19.33 36.58
CA THR A 344 1.21 -20.55 37.24
C THR A 344 0.62 -20.59 38.65
N ALA A 345 -0.71 -20.49 38.73
CA ALA A 345 -1.50 -20.99 39.83
C ALA A 345 -2.22 -22.27 39.38
N VAL A 346 -1.48 -23.18 38.72
CA VAL A 346 -1.73 -24.61 38.86
C VAL A 346 -1.24 -24.96 40.26
N LEU A 347 -2.07 -24.62 41.26
CA LEU A 347 -1.95 -25.13 42.61
C LEU A 347 -1.96 -26.64 42.51
N ALA A 348 -0.82 -27.22 42.86
CA ALA A 348 -0.67 -28.63 43.15
C ALA A 348 -1.83 -29.10 44.04
N ARG A 349 -2.77 -29.86 43.47
CA ARG A 349 -3.57 -30.79 44.27
C ARG A 349 -2.64 -31.92 44.68
N GLY A 350 -1.94 -31.71 45.79
CA GLY A 350 -1.39 -32.80 46.57
C GLY A 350 -2.55 -33.61 47.13
N THR A 351 -2.92 -34.69 46.45
CA THR A 351 -3.69 -35.79 47.02
C THR A 351 -2.78 -36.56 47.97
N GLY A 352 -2.77 -36.16 49.24
CA GLY A 352 -2.25 -36.99 50.31
C GLY A 352 -3.26 -38.07 50.67
N THR A 353 -2.98 -39.30 50.27
CA THR A 353 -3.53 -40.52 50.88
C THR A 353 -2.36 -41.47 51.10
N GLY A 354 -2.01 -41.66 52.37
CA GLY A 354 -0.99 -42.59 52.86
C GLY A 354 -1.11 -42.68 54.36
#